data_AF-A0A938EQB0-F1
#
_entry.id   AF-A0A938EQB0-F1
#
_cell.length_a   1.000
_cell.length_b   1.000
_cell.length_c   1.000
_cell.angle_alpha   90.00
_cell.angle_beta   90.00
_cell.angle_gamma   90.00
#
_symmetry.space_group_name_H-M   'P 1'
#
loop_
_entity.id
_entity.type
_entity.pdbx_description
1 polymer ?
#
loop_
_entity_poly.entity_id
_entity_poly.type
_entity_poly.pdbx_seq_one_letter_code
_entity_poly.pdbx_strand_id
1 'polypeptide(L)' 'MVDPTRGETPLALVGVDVGGTFTDAVVAIGGRVHAAKVPTTPDDQGEGVIRAVRAALDAAGIEP' A
#
# COMPACT_ATOMS: atom_id res chain seq x y z
N MET A 1 24.41 13.54 12.37
CA MET A 1 23.45 14.29 13.20
C MET A 1 22.08 13.78 12.81
N VAL A 2 21.52 12.86 13.60
CA VAL A 2 20.13 12.38 13.44
C VAL A 2 19.21 13.43 14.04
N ASP A 3 18.15 13.80 13.33
CA ASP A 3 17.17 14.77 13.79
C ASP A 3 16.33 14.15 14.93
N PRO A 4 16.41 14.66 16.18
CA PRO A 4 15.70 14.12 17.33
C PRO A 4 14.19 14.42 17.31
N THR A 5 13.69 15.18 16.32
CA THR A 5 12.27 15.52 16.18
C THR A 5 11.49 14.55 15.28
N ARG A 6 12.18 13.67 14.55
CA ARG A 6 11.52 12.59 13.81
C ARG A 6 11.19 11.49 14.80
N GLY A 7 9.99 11.55 15.40
CA GLY A 7 9.38 10.37 16.01
C GLY A 7 9.47 9.19 15.04
N GLU A 8 9.66 7.98 15.55
CA GLU A 8 9.75 6.79 14.70
C GLU A 8 8.54 6.75 13.76
N THR A 9 8.77 6.95 12.45
CA THR A 9 7.69 6.79 11.47
C THR A 9 7.18 5.37 11.63
N PRO A 10 5.90 5.15 11.96
CA PRO A 10 5.40 3.81 12.19
C PRO A 10 5.66 2.99 10.93
N LEU A 11 6.34 1.85 11.09
CA LEU A 11 6.67 0.99 9.96
C LEU A 11 5.35 0.47 9.34
N ALA A 12 5.13 0.78 8.07
CA ALA A 12 4.05 0.20 7.29
C ALA A 12 4.53 -1.10 6.63
N LEU A 13 3.77 -2.18 6.82
CA LEU A 13 3.96 -3.43 6.08
C LEU A 13 2.93 -3.46 4.95
N VAL A 14 3.41 -3.70 3.73
CA VAL A 14 2.56 -3.77 2.54
C VAL A 14 2.63 -5.16 1.94
N GLY A 15 1.46 -5.77 1.71
CA GLY A 15 1.30 -7.01 0.97
C GLY A 15 0.47 -6.77 -0.28
N VAL A 16 0.84 -7.39 -1.40
CA VAL A 16 0.13 -7.27 -2.67
C VAL A 16 -0.08 -8.66 -3.27
N ASP A 17 -1.29 -8.91 -3.77
CA ASP A 17 -1.65 -10.12 -4.52
C ASP A 17 -2.16 -9.73 -5.92
N VAL A 18 -1.51 -10.25 -6.95
CA VAL A 18 -1.83 -9.94 -8.35
C VAL A 18 -2.63 -11.11 -8.93
N GLY A 19 -3.94 -10.91 -9.07
CA GLY A 19 -4.84 -11.85 -9.74
C GLY A 19 -5.04 -11.54 -11.23
N GLY A 20 -5.85 -12.34 -11.91
CA GLY A 20 -6.19 -12.11 -13.33
C GLY A 20 -7.25 -11.04 -13.57
N THR A 21 -8.11 -10.76 -12.59
CA THR A 21 -9.18 -9.74 -12.69
C THR A 21 -8.88 -8.55 -11.80
N PHE A 22 -8.40 -8.80 -10.59
CA PHE A 22 -8.11 -7.78 -9.61
C PHE A 22 -6.70 -7.95 -9.02
N THR A 23 -6.10 -6.82 -8.67
CA THR A 23 -4.91 -6.73 -7.83
C THR A 23 -5.32 -6.16 -6.49
N ASP A 24 -4.99 -6.88 -5.43
CA ASP A 24 -5.35 -6.56 -4.05
C ASP A 24 -4.10 -6.07 -3.31
N ALA A 25 -4.24 -5.03 -2.49
CA ALA A 25 -3.18 -4.54 -1.62
C ALA A 25 -3.68 -4.37 -0.19
N VAL A 26 -2.81 -4.67 0.77
CA VAL A 26 -3.05 -4.52 2.20
C VAL A 26 -1.90 -3.72 2.81
N VAL A 27 -2.23 -2.73 3.63
CA VAL A 27 -1.29 -1.95 4.43
C VAL A 27 -1.60 -2.22 5.91
N ALA A 28 -0.61 -2.71 6.65
CA ALA A 28 -0.66 -2.86 8.09
C ALA A 28 0.26 -1.85 8.77
N ILE A 29 -0.29 -1.01 9.65
CA ILE A 29 0.43 0.06 10.33
C ILE A 29 -0.27 0.41 11.65
N GLY A 30 0.49 0.60 12.73
CA GLY A 30 -0.06 1.02 14.02
C GLY A 30 -1.16 0.08 14.58
N GLY A 31 -1.06 -1.22 14.28
CA GLY A 31 -2.07 -2.22 14.67
C GLY A 31 -3.38 -2.18 13.88
N ARG A 32 -3.46 -1.36 12.82
CA ARG A 32 -4.60 -1.29 11.90
C ARG A 32 -4.22 -1.91 10.56
N VAL A 33 -5.24 -2.41 9.86
CA VAL A 33 -5.12 -3.01 8.53
C VAL A 33 -6.08 -2.30 7.60
N HIS A 34 -5.57 -1.82 6.47
CA HIS A 34 -6.30 -1.16 5.41
C HIS A 34 -6.11 -1.97 4.13
N ALA A 35 -7.17 -2.12 3.33
CA ALA A 35 -7.12 -2.91 2.11
C ALA A 35 -7.77 -2.16 0.96
N ALA A 36 -7.24 -2.38 -0.25
CA ALA A 36 -7.81 -1.89 -1.48
C ALA A 36 -7.76 -2.97 -2.56
N LYS A 37 -8.74 -2.90 -3.46
CA LYS A 37 -8.87 -3.77 -4.63
C LYS A 37 -9.00 -2.90 -5.86
N VAL A 38 -8.17 -3.15 -6.86
CA VAL A 38 -8.22 -2.45 -8.16
C VAL A 38 -8.27 -3.48 -9.29
N PRO A 39 -8.86 -3.17 -10.46
CA PRO A 39 -8.72 -4.04 -11.62
C PRO A 39 -7.25 -4.30 -11.95
N THR A 40 -6.89 -5.55 -12.27
CA THR A 40 -5.56 -5.89 -12.75
C THR A 40 -5.29 -5.13 -14.04
N THR A 41 -4.03 -4.74 -14.25
CA THR A 41 -3.52 -4.23 -15.52
C THR A 41 -2.73 -5.37 -16.17
N PRO A 42 -3.33 -6.23 -17.02
CA PRO A 42 -2.66 -7.46 -17.46
C PRO A 42 -1.46 -7.18 -18.36
N ASP A 43 -1.53 -6.11 -19.15
CA ASP A 43 -0.45 -5.69 -20.04
C ASP A 43 0.73 -5.06 -19.28
N ASP A 44 0.50 -4.60 -18.04
CA ASP A 44 1.53 -4.07 -17.13
C ASP A 44 1.12 -4.28 -15.67
N GLN A 45 1.50 -5.44 -15.13
CA GLN A 45 1.18 -5.77 -13.74
C GLN A 45 1.86 -4.84 -12.73
N GLY A 46 2.98 -4.21 -13.09
CA GLY A 46 3.67 -3.25 -12.23
C GLY A 46 2.80 -2.03 -11.96
N GLU A 47 2.14 -1.50 -12.99
CA GLU A 47 1.16 -0.42 -12.84
C GLU A 47 -0.03 -0.85 -11.95
N GLY A 48 -0.50 -2.09 -12.10
CA GLY A 48 -1.54 -2.67 -11.23
C GLY A 48 -1.13 -2.69 -9.75
N VAL A 49 0.10 -3.12 -9.46
CA VAL A 49 0.67 -3.12 -8.11
C VAL A 49 0.74 -1.71 -7.54
N ILE A 50 1.29 -0.74 -8.27
CA ILE A 50 1.42 0.64 -7.80
C ILE A 50 0.05 1.25 -7.50
N ARG A 51 -0.94 1.03 -8.36
CA ARG A 51 -2.32 1.47 -8.14
C ARG A 51 -2.93 0.86 -6.89
N ALA A 52 -2.77 -0.45 -6.70
CA ALA A 52 -3.30 -1.15 -5.53
C ALA A 52 -2.67 -0.60 -4.24
N VAL A 53 -1.34 -0.43 -4.21
CA VAL A 53 -0.62 0.12 -3.05
C VAL A 53 -1.06 1.55 -2.74
N ARG A 54 -1.14 2.42 -3.75
CA ARG A 54 -1.62 3.80 -3.55
C ARG A 54 -3.03 3.83 -2.99
N ALA A 55 -3.95 3.04 -3.54
CA ALA A 55 -5.32 2.97 -3.04
C ALA A 55 -5.40 2.48 -1.58
N ALA A 56 -4.54 1.53 -1.18
CA ALA A 56 -4.47 1.06 0.20
C ALA A 56 -3.86 2.09 1.16
N LEU A 57 -2.87 2.86 0.71
CA LEU A 57 -2.29 3.98 1.46
C LEU A 57 -3.29 5.14 1.62
N ASP A 58 -4.01 5.49 0.57
CA ASP A 58 -5.09 6.50 0.61
C ASP A 58 -6.18 6.08 1.61
N ALA A 59 -6.57 4.80 1.60
CA ALA A 59 -7.52 4.25 2.58
C ALA A 59 -6.99 4.26 4.02
N ALA A 60 -5.67 4.32 4.20
CA ALA A 60 -5.00 4.49 5.49
C ALA A 60 -4.77 5.96 5.87
N GLY A 61 -5.01 6.91 4.95
CA GLY A 61 -4.71 8.33 5.13
C GLY A 61 -3.20 8.62 5.19
N ILE A 62 -2.39 7.85 4.46
CA ILE A 62 -0.93 7.92 4.46
C ILE A 62 -0.45 8.38 3.09
N GLU A 63 0.42 9.41 3.06
CA GLU A 63 1.10 9.79 1.84
C GLU A 63 2.37 8.93 1.63
N PRO A 64 2.65 8.48 0.38
CA PRO A 64 3.80 7.63 0.05
C PRO A 64 5.15 8.35 0.10
#